data_AF-A0A2V8KW44-F1
#
_entry.id   AF-A0A2V8KW44-F1
#
_cell.length_a   1.000
_cell.length_b   1.000
_cell.length_c   1.000
_cell.angle_alpha   90.00
_cell.angle_beta   90.00
_cell.angle_gamma   90.00
#
_symmetry.space_group_name_H-M   'P 1'
#
loop_
_entity.id
_entity.type
_entity.pdbx_description
1 polymer ?
#
loop_
_entity_poly.entity_id
_entity_poly.type
_entity_poly.pdbx_seq_one_letter_code
_entity_poly.pdbx_strand_id
1 'polypeptide(L)'
;EDAGDYADVPGFCKAAKIDDIRKHGHVLTPGRYVGAEAAEDDGEPFEEKMKRLAATLREQQKEAVKLDAAIAANLKELGYAG
;
A
#
# COMPACT_ATOMS: atom_id res chain seq x y z
N GLU A 1 35.22 7.02 -12.59
CA GLU A 1 35.64 6.37 -11.33
C GLU A 1 34.98 7.16 -10.19
N ASP A 2 34.69 6.52 -9.05
CA ASP A 2 33.83 6.97 -7.91
C ASP A 2 32.39 6.41 -7.84
N ALA A 3 32.18 5.12 -8.16
CA ALA A 3 30.87 4.47 -7.95
C ALA A 3 30.62 3.99 -6.50
N GLY A 4 31.56 4.20 -5.58
CA GLY A 4 31.49 3.69 -4.20
C GLY A 4 31.60 2.15 -4.11
N ASP A 5 31.58 1.63 -2.88
CA ASP A 5 31.54 0.19 -2.62
C ASP A 5 30.13 -0.37 -2.79
N TYR A 6 30.03 -1.59 -3.32
CA TYR A 6 28.75 -2.27 -3.48
C TYR A 6 28.14 -2.67 -2.13
N ALA A 7 26.83 -2.42 -1.99
CA ALA A 7 26.02 -2.93 -0.88
C ALA A 7 24.64 -3.37 -1.38
N ASP A 8 24.11 -4.43 -0.77
CA ASP A 8 22.71 -4.82 -0.96
C ASP A 8 21.80 -3.75 -0.34
N VAL A 9 20.81 -3.28 -1.09
CA VAL A 9 19.85 -2.25 -0.66
C VAL A 9 18.43 -2.81 -0.84
N PRO A 10 17.66 -3.03 0.25
CA PRO A 10 16.29 -3.53 0.16
C PRO A 10 15.43 -2.66 -0.77
N GLY A 11 14.67 -3.30 -1.67
CA GLY A 11 13.86 -2.61 -2.68
C GLY A 11 14.63 -2.06 -3.88
N PHE A 12 15.97 -2.04 -3.86
CA PHE A 12 16.79 -1.48 -4.95
C PHE A 12 17.75 -2.47 -5.61
N CYS A 13 18.68 -3.09 -4.87
CA CYS A 13 19.66 -4.01 -5.43
C CYS A 13 20.07 -5.13 -4.46
N LYS A 14 20.42 -6.31 -5.00
CA LYS A 14 20.95 -7.43 -4.20
C LYS A 14 21.83 -8.36 -5.02
N ALA A 15 22.94 -8.80 -4.44
CA ALA A 15 23.76 -9.88 -4.94
C ALA A 15 23.17 -11.24 -4.49
N ALA A 16 22.54 -11.97 -5.42
CA ALA A 16 22.00 -13.30 -5.15
C ALA A 16 22.99 -14.40 -5.52
N LYS A 17 23.09 -15.47 -4.71
CA LYS A 17 23.88 -16.66 -5.04
C LYS A 17 23.15 -17.51 -6.08
N ILE A 18 23.91 -18.24 -6.91
CA ILE A 18 23.34 -19.18 -7.91
C ILE A 18 22.41 -20.21 -7.24
N ASP A 19 22.72 -20.67 -6.03
CA ASP A 19 21.87 -21.62 -5.32
C ASP A 19 20.52 -21.02 -4.92
N ASP A 20 20.45 -19.73 -4.62
CA ASP A 20 19.19 -19.05 -4.33
C ASP A 20 18.35 -18.86 -5.62
N ILE A 21 19.02 -18.58 -6.74
CA ILE A 21 18.39 -18.54 -8.06
C ILE A 21 17.79 -19.91 -8.43
N ARG A 22 18.53 -21.01 -8.17
CA ARG A 22 18.06 -22.38 -8.40
C ARG A 22 16.82 -22.71 -7.57
N LYS A 23 16.79 -22.34 -6.28
CA LYS A 23 15.62 -22.53 -5.41
C LYS A 23 14.36 -21.83 -5.95
N HIS A 24 14.53 -20.72 -6.65
CA HIS A 24 13.43 -19.98 -7.29
C HIS A 24 13.17 -20.42 -8.74
N GLY A 25 13.65 -21.59 -9.16
CA GLY A 25 13.40 -22.12 -10.50
C GLY A 25 14.04 -21.30 -11.61
N HIS A 26 15.15 -20.61 -11.31
CA HIS A 26 15.85 -19.69 -12.23
C HIS A 26 15.02 -18.48 -12.67
N VAL A 27 13.91 -18.17 -11.98
CA VAL A 27 13.14 -16.95 -12.22
C VAL A 27 13.91 -15.77 -11.66
N LEU A 28 14.24 -14.78 -12.49
CA LEU A 28 15.08 -13.62 -12.13
C LEU A 28 14.28 -12.33 -11.90
N THR A 29 12.99 -12.40 -11.57
CA THR A 29 12.21 -11.20 -11.26
C THR A 29 12.77 -10.53 -10.00
N PRO A 30 13.21 -9.25 -10.08
CA PRO A 30 13.92 -8.58 -8.98
C PRO A 30 13.21 -8.65 -7.62
N GLY A 31 11.88 -8.51 -7.61
CA GLY A 31 11.07 -8.60 -6.39
C GLY A 31 11.15 -9.93 -5.63
N ARG A 32 11.72 -10.98 -6.24
CA ARG A 32 11.99 -12.25 -5.54
C ARG A 32 13.26 -12.19 -4.67
N TYR A 33 14.20 -11.32 -5.00
CA TYR A 33 15.53 -11.28 -4.39
C TYR A 33 15.74 -10.02 -3.56
N VAL A 34 15.32 -8.87 -4.09
CA VAL A 34 15.68 -7.54 -3.61
C VAL A 34 14.90 -7.12 -2.35
N GLY A 35 13.85 -7.88 -1.96
CA GLY A 35 13.00 -7.54 -0.83
C GLY A 35 12.19 -6.25 -1.07
N ALA A 36 11.59 -5.71 -0.02
CA ALA A 36 10.96 -4.41 -0.04
C ALA A 36 11.81 -3.43 0.78
N GLU A 37 11.81 -2.16 0.38
CA GLU A 37 12.31 -1.10 1.23
C GLU A 37 11.56 -1.14 2.57
N ALA A 38 12.28 -0.92 3.67
CA ALA A 38 11.63 -0.82 4.97
C ALA A 38 10.65 0.36 4.91
N ALA A 39 9.38 0.10 5.17
CA ALA A 39 8.43 1.19 5.36
C ALA A 39 8.90 2.03 6.54
N GLU A 40 8.80 3.36 6.43
CA GLU A 40 9.00 4.23 7.59
C GLU A 40 8.06 3.79 8.70
N ASP A 41 8.63 3.48 9.87
CA ASP A 41 7.88 3.14 11.07
C ASP A 41 7.24 4.43 11.60
N ASP A 42 5.91 4.49 11.59
CA ASP A 42 5.15 5.62 12.14
C ASP A 42 5.04 5.56 13.67
N GLY A 43 5.68 4.56 14.31
CA GLY A 43 5.73 4.38 15.75
C GLY A 43 4.42 3.86 16.34
N GLU A 44 3.43 3.52 15.51
CA GLU A 44 2.13 3.01 15.94
C GLU A 44 2.08 1.48 15.79
N PRO A 45 1.79 0.72 16.87
CA PRO A 45 1.59 -0.72 16.78
C PRO A 45 0.49 -1.07 15.76
N PHE A 46 0.72 -2.11 14.95
CA PHE A 46 -0.21 -2.52 13.88
C PHE A 46 -1.66 -2.64 14.35
N GLU A 47 -1.89 -3.27 15.50
CA GLU A 47 -3.23 -3.46 16.07
C GLU A 47 -3.92 -2.14 16.45
N GLU A 48 -3.17 -1.15 16.93
CA GLU A 48 -3.69 0.16 17.29
C GLU A 48 -4.03 0.96 16.02
N LYS A 49 -3.11 0.97 15.05
CA LYS A 49 -3.29 1.59 13.73
C LYS A 49 -4.51 1.04 13.01
N MET A 50 -4.67 -0.29 12.98
CA MET A 50 -5.81 -0.92 12.31
C MET A 50 -7.13 -0.61 13.00
N LYS A 51 -7.17 -0.57 14.34
CA LYS A 51 -8.37 -0.16 15.08
C LYS A 51 -8.76 1.28 14.78
N ARG A 52 -7.79 2.21 14.78
CA ARG A 52 -7.99 3.63 14.47
C ARG A 52 -8.50 3.80 13.04
N LEU A 53 -7.79 3.23 12.06
CA LEU A 53 -8.17 3.32 10.64
C LEU A 53 -9.56 2.71 10.37
N ALA A 54 -9.88 1.57 10.98
CA ALA A 54 -11.19 0.96 10.83
C ALA A 54 -12.32 1.79 11.49
N ALA A 55 -12.04 2.51 12.57
CA ALA A 55 -12.99 3.44 13.16
C ALA A 55 -13.24 4.64 12.23
N THR A 56 -12.17 5.27 11.73
CA THR A 56 -12.26 6.38 10.76
C THR A 56 -13.00 5.98 9.49
N LEU A 57 -12.72 4.79 8.94
CA LEU A 57 -13.40 4.29 7.76
C LEU A 57 -14.91 4.14 7.99
N ARG A 58 -15.34 3.62 9.13
CA ARG A 58 -16.76 3.48 9.47
C ARG A 58 -17.46 4.82 9.61
N GLU A 59 -16.77 5.83 10.14
CA GLU A 59 -17.28 7.19 10.22
C GLU A 59 -17.47 7.79 8.83
N GLN A 60 -16.44 7.69 7.97
CA GLN A 60 -16.49 8.16 6.60
C GLN A 60 -17.59 7.46 5.78
N GLN A 61 -17.80 6.16 5.98
CA GLN A 61 -18.90 5.42 5.34
C GLN A 61 -20.27 5.94 5.77
N LYS A 62 -20.47 6.25 7.06
CA LYS A 62 -21.73 6.85 7.54
C LYS A 62 -21.95 8.22 6.91
N GLU A 63 -20.89 9.02 6.79
CA GLU A 63 -20.99 10.34 6.19
C GLU A 63 -21.28 10.26 4.69
N ALA A 64 -20.64 9.34 3.97
CA ALA A 64 -20.92 9.08 2.56
C ALA A 64 -22.41 8.77 2.34
N VAL A 65 -23.01 7.89 3.15
CA VAL A 65 -24.44 7.56 3.03
C VAL A 65 -25.33 8.80 3.20
N LYS A 66 -25.01 9.70 4.16
CA LYS A 66 -25.78 10.94 4.34
C LYS A 66 -25.63 11.87 3.14
N LEU A 67 -24.40 12.02 2.64
CA LEU A 67 -24.10 12.87 1.50
C LEU A 67 -24.78 12.34 0.23
N ASP A 68 -24.75 11.03 0.00
CA ASP A 68 -25.43 10.38 -1.12
C ASP A 68 -26.95 10.64 -1.07
N ALA A 69 -27.55 10.51 0.12
CA ALA A 69 -28.97 10.82 0.30
C ALA A 69 -29.29 12.30 0.03
N ALA A 70 -28.43 13.22 0.48
CA ALA A 70 -28.60 14.65 0.23
C ALA A 70 -28.43 15.00 -1.26
N ILE A 71 -27.45 14.39 -1.94
CA ILE A 71 -27.23 14.54 -3.38
C ILE A 71 -28.46 14.03 -4.15
N ALA A 72 -28.98 12.85 -3.81
CA ALA A 72 -30.16 12.29 -4.46
C ALA A 72 -31.40 13.18 -4.26
N ALA A 73 -31.60 13.73 -3.05
CA ALA A 73 -32.69 14.67 -2.78
C ALA A 73 -32.56 15.94 -3.63
N ASN A 74 -31.37 16.55 -3.68
CA ASN A 74 -31.12 17.74 -4.49
C ASN A 74 -31.31 17.49 -5.98
N LEU A 75 -30.82 16.36 -6.51
CA LEU A 75 -31.02 15.99 -7.92
C LEU A 75 -32.49 15.81 -8.25
N LYS A 76 -33.29 15.25 -7.33
CA LYS A 76 -34.73 15.13 -7.48
C LYS A 76 -35.41 16.51 -7.53
N GLU A 77 -35.04 17.43 -6.64
CA GLU A 77 -35.57 18.80 -6.64
C GLU A 77 -35.23 19.55 -7.93
N LEU A 78 -34.05 19.30 -8.50
CA LEU A 78 -33.60 19.87 -9.77
C LEU A 78 -34.19 19.19 -11.01
N GLY A 79 -34.98 18.12 -10.85
CA GLY A 79 -35.61 17.40 -11.96
C GLY A 79 -34.70 16.39 -12.69
N TYR A 80 -33.56 16.00 -12.09
CA TYR A 80 -32.60 15.04 -12.64
C TYR A 80 -32.67 13.64 -12.00
N ALA A 81 -33.71 13.34 -11.21
CA ALA A 81 -33.94 11.99 -10.69
C ALA A 81 -34.61 11.11 -11.77
N GLY A 82 -33.81 10.66 -12.75
CA GLY A 82 -34.18 9.65 -13.75
C GLY A 82 -33.76 8.25 -13.33
#